data_AF-A0A7X5DDZ2-F1
#
_entry.id   AF-A0A7X5DDZ2-F1
#
_cell.length_a   1.000
_cell.length_b   1.000
_cell.length_c   1.000
_cell.angle_alpha   90.00
_cell.angle_beta   90.00
_cell.angle_gamma   90.00
#
_symmetry.space_group_name_H-M   'P 1'
#
loop_
_entity.id
_entity.type
_entity.pdbx_description
1 polymer ?
#
loop_
_entity_poly.entity_id
_entity_poly.type
_entity_poly.pdbx_seq_one_letter_code
_entity_poly.pdbx_strand_id
1 'polypeptide(L)'
;MKMPGGGFTTAWEQRKVHEVLSIVVRSVDLKDDEEYQLITVKRRNEGIVQRTRAVGKDILVKNYQEILAGDFVISKRQLVHGGNGLVPEHLARSIVSNEYLVIVGNKDISTNFWALISRTAGMYRQYFLSSFGVDIEKLVFDVDDWRKRLIVLPQIEEQRQMESLFAKLDSLITLHQREDLPPRCALATILSVKNATIITLERWISPWSSLEAPTFPNSYPKSAAARSRLSLAFAVAARHTC
;
A
#
# COMPACT_ATOMS: atom_id res chain seq x y z
N MET A 1 28.44 -24.65 6.82
CA MET A 1 27.79 -23.79 5.80
C MET A 1 26.92 -22.78 6.54
N LYS A 2 27.44 -21.55 6.76
CA LYS A 2 26.75 -20.46 7.46
C LYS A 2 25.82 -19.77 6.46
N MET A 3 24.52 -19.66 6.77
CA MET A 3 23.66 -18.68 6.12
C MET A 3 24.17 -17.27 6.47
N PRO A 4 24.22 -16.30 5.54
CA PRO A 4 24.66 -14.95 5.84
C PRO A 4 23.54 -14.22 6.59
N GLY A 5 23.43 -14.47 7.89
CA GLY A 5 22.70 -13.64 8.83
C GLY A 5 23.54 -12.41 9.18
N GLY A 6 23.52 -11.40 8.31
CA GLY A 6 23.87 -10.04 8.71
C GLY A 6 22.68 -9.48 9.46
N GLY A 7 22.73 -9.46 10.79
CA GLY A 7 21.75 -8.72 11.58
C GLY A 7 21.79 -7.26 11.16
N PHE A 8 20.62 -6.65 10.96
CA PHE A 8 20.46 -5.22 10.67
C PHE A 8 21.33 -4.41 11.64
N THR A 9 22.29 -3.64 11.11
CA THR A 9 23.48 -3.19 11.85
C THR A 9 23.23 -1.92 12.69
N THR A 10 22.04 -1.33 12.61
CA THR A 10 21.67 -0.08 13.31
C THR A 10 20.18 -0.07 13.66
N ALA A 11 19.84 0.53 14.81
CA ALA A 11 18.44 0.78 15.17
C ALA A 11 17.79 1.68 14.11
N TRP A 12 16.62 1.28 13.61
CA TRP A 12 15.89 2.05 12.61
C TRP A 12 15.41 3.38 13.18
N GLU A 13 15.48 4.43 12.37
CA GLU A 13 15.13 5.78 12.80
C GLU A 13 13.62 6.02 12.66
N GLN A 14 13.05 6.66 13.68
CA GLN A 14 11.67 7.13 13.64
C GLN A 14 11.62 8.54 13.05
N ARG A 15 10.87 8.70 11.95
CA ARG A 15 10.74 9.96 11.21
C ARG A 15 9.29 10.29 10.96
N LYS A 16 8.97 11.55 10.63
CA LYS A 16 7.63 11.91 10.18
C LYS A 16 7.45 11.52 8.71
N VAL A 17 6.24 11.10 8.33
CA VAL A 17 5.93 10.71 6.95
C VAL A 17 6.31 11.82 5.96
N HIS A 18 6.04 13.10 6.28
CA HIS A 18 6.37 14.21 5.38
C HIS A 18 7.87 14.41 5.14
N GLU A 19 8.75 13.88 5.99
CA GLU A 19 10.21 13.99 5.84
C GLU A 19 10.73 13.04 4.75
N VAL A 20 9.96 11.99 4.43
CA VAL A 20 10.37 10.88 3.56
C VAL A 20 9.44 10.74 2.35
N LEU A 21 8.28 11.41 2.37
CA LEU A 21 7.26 11.36 1.35
C LEU A 21 7.54 12.36 0.23
N SER A 22 7.74 11.87 -0.99
CA SER A 22 7.83 12.69 -2.20
C SER A 22 6.57 12.54 -3.04
N ILE A 23 5.70 13.55 -2.99
CA ILE A 23 4.50 13.63 -3.84
C ILE A 23 4.83 14.42 -5.10
N VAL A 24 4.43 13.91 -6.26
CA VAL A 24 4.49 14.62 -7.54
C VAL A 24 3.09 14.88 -8.06
N VAL A 25 2.93 15.97 -8.80
CA VAL A 25 1.71 16.29 -9.54
C VAL A 25 2.11 16.57 -10.97
N ARG A 26 1.66 15.73 -11.90
CA ARG A 26 1.94 15.85 -13.34
C ARG A 26 0.65 16.18 -14.07
N SER A 27 0.13 17.40 -13.89
CA SER A 27 -1.16 17.80 -14.46
C SER A 27 -1.21 17.59 -15.98
N VAL A 28 -2.34 17.08 -16.46
CA VAL A 28 -2.59 16.86 -17.89
C VAL A 28 -3.68 17.81 -18.35
N ASP A 29 -3.40 18.54 -19.43
CA ASP A 29 -4.42 19.29 -20.17
C ASP A 29 -5.14 18.34 -21.14
N LEU A 30 -6.39 18.00 -20.83
CA LEU A 30 -7.15 17.00 -21.60
C LEU A 30 -7.68 17.63 -22.89
N LYS A 31 -7.21 17.13 -24.02
CA LYS A 31 -7.70 17.52 -25.34
C LYS A 31 -8.89 16.67 -25.75
N ASP A 32 -9.89 17.32 -26.33
CA ASP A 32 -11.18 16.70 -26.63
C ASP A 32 -11.13 15.59 -27.70
N ASP A 33 -10.07 15.54 -28.51
CA ASP A 33 -9.85 14.58 -29.60
C ASP A 33 -8.83 13.47 -29.27
N GLU A 34 -8.17 13.53 -28.10
CA GLU A 34 -7.22 12.51 -27.66
C GLU A 34 -7.88 11.42 -26.81
N GLU A 35 -7.43 10.17 -26.93
CA GLU A 35 -7.84 9.06 -26.07
C GLU A 35 -6.92 8.96 -24.85
N TYR A 36 -7.53 8.81 -23.67
CA TYR A 36 -6.83 8.63 -22.41
C TYR A 36 -7.17 7.28 -21.77
N GLN A 37 -6.16 6.64 -21.17
CA GLN A 37 -6.31 5.45 -20.35
C GLN A 37 -6.50 5.86 -18.89
N LEU A 38 -7.63 5.48 -18.30
CA LEU A 38 -7.94 5.72 -16.89
C LEU A 38 -7.73 4.44 -16.10
N ILE A 39 -7.21 4.57 -14.88
CA ILE A 39 -7.03 3.44 -13.96
C ILE A 39 -7.95 3.52 -12.75
N THR A 40 -8.04 2.41 -12.04
CA THR A 40 -8.55 2.34 -10.67
C THR A 40 -7.62 1.48 -9.83
N VAL A 41 -7.60 1.73 -8.54
CA VAL A 41 -6.80 0.94 -7.60
C VAL A 41 -7.72 -0.01 -6.86
N LYS A 42 -7.37 -1.30 -6.86
CA LYS A 42 -8.15 -2.33 -6.18
C LYS A 42 -7.94 -2.27 -4.67
N ARG A 43 -8.97 -2.70 -3.93
CA ARG A 43 -8.89 -2.90 -2.47
C ARG A 43 -7.89 -4.02 -2.15
N ARG A 44 -7.51 -4.13 -0.88
CA ARG A 44 -6.61 -5.16 -0.30
C ARG A 44 -5.21 -5.19 -0.92
N ASN A 45 -4.70 -4.04 -1.36
CA ASN A 45 -3.40 -3.90 -2.03
C ASN A 45 -3.25 -4.84 -3.25
N GLU A 46 -4.37 -5.17 -3.93
CA GLU A 46 -4.41 -6.01 -5.15
C GLU A 46 -3.89 -5.26 -6.40
N GLY A 47 -3.41 -4.03 -6.22
CA GLY A 47 -2.72 -3.25 -7.25
C GLY A 47 -3.64 -2.39 -8.12
N ILE A 48 -3.07 -1.92 -9.23
CA ILE A 48 -3.70 -0.99 -10.15
C ILE A 48 -4.19 -1.75 -11.38
N VAL A 49 -5.40 -1.45 -11.84
CA VAL A 49 -5.98 -2.02 -13.06
C VAL A 49 -6.56 -0.94 -13.95
N GLN A 50 -6.62 -1.21 -15.25
CA GLN A 50 -7.35 -0.35 -16.18
C GLN A 50 -8.82 -0.27 -15.77
N ARG A 51 -9.35 0.95 -15.72
CA ARG A 51 -10.77 1.22 -15.49
C ARG A 51 -11.51 1.33 -16.82
N THR A 52 -11.06 2.22 -17.69
CA THR A 52 -11.64 2.47 -19.01
C THR A 52 -10.66 3.22 -19.89
N ARG A 53 -10.91 3.24 -21.20
CA ARG A 53 -10.39 4.24 -22.13
C ARG A 53 -11.52 5.22 -22.45
N ALA A 54 -11.20 6.50 -22.58
CA ALA A 54 -12.17 7.53 -22.89
C ALA A 54 -11.50 8.64 -23.70
N VAL A 55 -12.25 9.20 -24.67
CA VAL A 55 -11.82 10.38 -25.40
C VAL A 55 -11.97 11.60 -24.49
N GLY A 56 -11.07 12.58 -24.58
CA GLY A 56 -11.05 13.72 -23.65
C GLY A 56 -12.38 14.47 -23.53
N LYS A 57 -13.16 14.57 -24.62
CA LYS A 57 -14.50 15.19 -24.60
C LYS A 57 -15.50 14.48 -23.68
N ASP A 58 -15.34 13.17 -23.47
CA ASP A 58 -16.22 12.36 -22.64
C ASP A 58 -15.78 12.38 -21.15
N ILE A 59 -14.60 12.94 -20.86
CA ILE A 59 -14.08 13.12 -19.50
C ILE A 59 -14.59 14.46 -18.96
N LEU A 60 -15.66 14.39 -18.17
CA LEU A 60 -16.37 15.58 -17.65
C LEU A 60 -15.54 16.42 -16.68
N VAL A 61 -14.68 15.79 -15.87
CA VAL A 61 -13.82 16.49 -14.91
C VAL A 61 -12.44 16.64 -15.52
N LYS A 62 -11.97 17.87 -15.75
CA LYS A 62 -10.71 18.12 -16.46
C LYS A 62 -9.46 18.17 -15.56
N ASN A 63 -9.59 17.80 -14.29
CA ASN A 63 -8.51 17.86 -13.32
C ASN A 63 -7.86 16.48 -13.10
N TYR A 64 -6.95 16.14 -14.01
CA TYR A 64 -6.24 14.86 -14.05
C TYR A 64 -4.72 15.07 -14.07
N GLN A 65 -4.00 14.02 -13.69
CA GLN A 65 -2.54 13.95 -13.74
C GLN A 65 -2.07 12.62 -14.35
N GLU A 66 -0.92 12.64 -15.00
CA GLU A 66 -0.28 11.48 -15.60
C GLU A 66 0.50 10.68 -14.53
N ILE A 67 0.36 9.36 -14.59
CA ILE A 67 1.13 8.41 -13.79
C ILE A 67 2.11 7.64 -14.67
N LEU A 68 3.31 7.38 -14.15
CA LEU A 68 4.39 6.69 -14.84
C LEU A 68 4.64 5.32 -14.21
N ALA A 69 5.28 4.42 -14.96
CA ALA A 69 5.70 3.13 -14.44
C ALA A 69 6.55 3.29 -13.17
N GLY A 70 6.28 2.46 -12.17
CA GLY A 70 7.00 2.47 -10.89
C GLY A 70 6.55 3.55 -9.90
N ASP A 71 5.68 4.48 -10.29
CA ASP A 71 5.01 5.37 -9.32
C ASP A 71 4.19 4.53 -8.32
N PHE A 72 4.11 4.99 -7.07
CA PHE A 72 3.22 4.43 -6.07
C PHE A 72 1.99 5.32 -5.91
N VAL A 73 0.80 4.78 -6.16
CA VAL A 73 -0.45 5.52 -6.21
C VAL A 73 -1.36 5.14 -5.04
N ILE A 74 -1.95 6.14 -4.39
CA ILE A 74 -2.91 6.00 -3.28
C ILE A 74 -4.25 6.61 -3.66
N SER A 75 -5.35 5.86 -3.51
CA SER A 75 -6.71 6.40 -3.60
C SER A 75 -7.15 7.01 -2.26
N LYS A 76 -7.40 8.31 -2.22
CA LYS A 76 -7.87 8.99 -0.99
C LYS A 76 -9.22 8.46 -0.47
N ARG A 77 -10.02 7.84 -1.33
CA ARG A 77 -11.37 7.32 -1.01
C ARG A 77 -11.36 5.85 -0.58
N GLN A 78 -10.30 5.10 -0.89
CA GLN A 78 -10.27 3.65 -0.70
C GLN A 78 -9.05 3.18 0.10
N LEU A 79 -8.22 4.10 0.59
CA LEU A 79 -6.97 3.76 1.27
C LEU A 79 -7.18 2.90 2.52
N VAL A 80 -8.24 3.17 3.31
CA VAL A 80 -8.59 2.35 4.49
C VAL A 80 -8.89 0.89 4.15
N HIS A 81 -9.26 0.62 2.89
CA HIS A 81 -9.46 -0.72 2.35
C HIS A 81 -8.28 -1.20 1.51
N GLY A 82 -7.10 -0.57 1.60
CA GLY A 82 -5.91 -0.96 0.84
C GLY A 82 -5.92 -0.51 -0.61
N GLY A 83 -6.65 0.55 -0.96
CA GLY A 83 -6.67 1.15 -2.29
C GLY A 83 -5.37 1.88 -2.64
N ASN A 84 -4.25 1.15 -2.71
CA ASN A 84 -2.95 1.64 -3.17
C ASN A 84 -2.21 0.57 -4.00
N GLY A 85 -1.20 1.00 -4.76
CA GLY A 85 -0.38 0.08 -5.55
C GLY A 85 0.69 0.75 -6.39
N LEU A 86 1.59 -0.05 -6.95
CA LEU A 86 2.56 0.40 -7.96
C LEU A 86 1.92 0.43 -9.34
N VAL A 87 2.32 1.40 -10.16
CA VAL A 87 1.93 1.48 -11.57
C VAL A 87 2.78 0.48 -12.37
N PRO A 88 2.16 -0.56 -12.96
CA PRO A 88 2.88 -1.50 -13.80
C PRO A 88 3.17 -0.88 -15.18
N GLU A 89 4.17 -1.42 -15.88
CA GLU A 89 4.65 -0.90 -17.17
C GLU A 89 3.53 -0.72 -18.21
N HIS A 90 2.61 -1.68 -18.30
CA HIS A 90 1.50 -1.67 -19.25
C HIS A 90 0.40 -0.64 -18.93
N LEU A 91 0.46 0.01 -17.76
CA LEU A 91 -0.44 1.11 -17.37
C LEU A 91 0.31 2.45 -17.25
N ALA A 92 1.59 2.50 -17.64
CA ALA A 92 2.34 3.76 -17.69
C ALA A 92 1.64 4.76 -18.61
N ARG A 93 1.73 6.05 -18.27
CA ARG A 93 1.11 7.18 -18.98
C ARG A 93 -0.42 7.17 -18.96
N SER A 94 -1.02 6.36 -18.09
CA SER A 94 -2.43 6.50 -17.74
C SER A 94 -2.66 7.80 -16.96
N ILE A 95 -3.92 8.22 -16.85
CA ILE A 95 -4.31 9.39 -16.08
C ILE A 95 -5.17 9.01 -14.88
N VAL A 96 -5.01 9.78 -13.80
CA VAL A 96 -5.80 9.69 -12.57
C VAL A 96 -6.31 11.06 -12.16
N SER A 97 -7.47 11.10 -11.50
CA SER A 97 -7.98 12.36 -10.94
C SER A 97 -7.17 12.80 -9.72
N ASN A 98 -7.38 14.02 -9.25
CA ASN A 98 -6.75 14.53 -8.01
C ASN A 98 -7.23 13.86 -6.71
N GLU A 99 -8.15 12.90 -6.81
CA GLU A 99 -8.50 12.00 -5.70
C GLU A 99 -7.39 10.96 -5.43
N TYR A 100 -6.39 10.89 -6.30
CA TYR A 100 -5.21 10.06 -6.13
C TYR A 100 -4.00 10.89 -5.69
N LEU A 101 -3.15 10.28 -4.87
CA LEU A 101 -1.80 10.76 -4.60
C LEU A 101 -0.82 9.93 -5.43
N VAL A 102 0.15 10.61 -6.05
CA VAL A 102 1.24 9.97 -6.79
C VAL A 102 2.52 10.19 -6.00
N ILE A 103 3.13 9.09 -5.55
CA ILE A 103 4.32 9.06 -4.71
C ILE A 103 5.47 8.48 -5.54
N VAL A 104 6.61 9.17 -5.51
CA VAL A 104 7.86 8.74 -6.12
C VAL A 104 8.88 8.38 -5.05
N GLY A 105 9.83 7.53 -5.42
CA GLY A 105 10.96 7.19 -4.55
C GLY A 105 11.94 8.35 -4.46
N ASN A 106 12.73 8.36 -3.41
CA ASN A 106 13.80 9.31 -3.18
C ASN A 106 15.01 8.60 -2.52
N LYS A 107 15.96 9.38 -2.01
CA LYS A 107 17.17 8.84 -1.34
C LYS A 107 16.85 8.06 -0.05
N ASP A 108 15.70 8.31 0.53
CA ASP A 108 15.30 7.84 1.86
C ASP A 108 14.38 6.61 1.80
N ILE A 109 13.57 6.50 0.74
CA ILE A 109 12.63 5.40 0.56
C ILE A 109 12.31 5.17 -0.92
N SER A 110 12.27 3.91 -1.34
CA SER A 110 11.87 3.52 -2.70
C SER A 110 10.34 3.36 -2.82
N THR A 111 9.79 3.44 -4.04
CA THR A 111 8.36 3.13 -4.26
C THR A 111 8.03 1.66 -3.99
N ASN A 112 8.96 0.75 -4.25
CA ASN A 112 8.80 -0.67 -3.92
C ASN A 112 8.67 -0.87 -2.41
N PHE A 113 9.49 -0.19 -1.62
CA PHE A 113 9.41 -0.28 -0.17
C PHE A 113 8.12 0.36 0.35
N TRP A 114 7.67 1.50 -0.22
CA TRP A 114 6.34 2.03 0.05
C TRP A 114 5.23 0.99 -0.17
N ALA A 115 5.29 0.23 -1.28
CA ALA A 115 4.33 -0.81 -1.60
C ALA A 115 4.41 -2.04 -0.66
N LEU A 116 5.58 -2.31 -0.07
CA LEU A 116 5.74 -3.34 0.94
C LEU A 116 5.12 -2.90 2.27
N ILE A 117 5.45 -1.71 2.75
CA ILE A 117 4.97 -1.21 4.04
C ILE A 117 3.49 -0.83 4.01
N SER A 118 2.93 -0.49 2.84
CA SER A 118 1.49 -0.21 2.67
C SER A 118 0.58 -1.40 2.95
N ARG A 119 1.15 -2.60 3.04
CA ARG A 119 0.45 -3.86 3.35
C ARG A 119 0.48 -4.22 4.82
N THR A 120 1.27 -3.51 5.63
CA THR A 120 1.49 -3.89 7.02
C THR A 120 0.38 -3.35 7.93
N ALA A 121 0.12 -4.04 9.05
CA ALA A 121 -0.97 -3.71 9.96
C ALA A 121 -0.82 -2.30 10.57
N GLY A 122 0.40 -1.92 10.91
CA GLY A 122 0.72 -0.60 11.44
C GLY A 122 0.40 0.51 10.45
N MET A 123 0.67 0.28 9.16
CA MET A 123 0.33 1.25 8.12
C MET A 123 -1.19 1.35 7.89
N TYR A 124 -1.91 0.24 7.86
CA TYR A 124 -3.39 0.24 7.84
C TYR A 124 -3.98 1.00 9.03
N ARG A 125 -3.39 0.84 10.22
CA ARG A 125 -3.78 1.60 11.41
C ARG A 125 -3.55 3.09 11.20
N GLN A 126 -2.42 3.50 10.63
CA GLN A 126 -2.17 4.91 10.31
C GLN A 126 -3.18 5.44 9.29
N TYR A 127 -3.50 4.69 8.24
CA TYR A 127 -4.51 5.09 7.26
C TYR A 127 -5.88 5.30 7.91
N PHE A 128 -6.31 4.37 8.76
CA PHE A 128 -7.58 4.48 9.48
C PHE A 128 -7.60 5.70 10.41
N LEU A 129 -6.54 5.91 11.19
CA LEU A 129 -6.45 7.04 12.12
C LEU A 129 -6.36 8.40 11.40
N SER A 130 -5.82 8.42 10.18
CA SER A 130 -5.76 9.61 9.31
C SER A 130 -6.94 9.69 8.35
N SER A 131 -8.09 9.13 8.71
CA SER A 131 -9.28 9.19 7.88
C SER A 131 -10.48 9.66 8.69
N PHE A 132 -11.41 10.35 8.03
CA PHE A 132 -12.63 10.87 8.66
C PHE A 132 -13.88 10.48 7.89
N GLY A 133 -15.01 10.42 8.61
CA GLY A 133 -16.32 10.02 8.09
C GLY A 133 -17.06 9.11 9.07
N VAL A 134 -18.36 8.93 8.86
CA VAL A 134 -19.24 8.13 9.74
C VAL A 134 -19.32 6.67 9.28
N ASP A 135 -19.29 6.46 7.96
CA ASP A 135 -19.36 5.14 7.33
C ASP A 135 -17.95 4.71 6.90
N ILE A 136 -17.51 3.54 7.38
CA ILE A 136 -16.18 2.99 7.08
C ILE A 136 -15.94 2.85 5.58
N GLU A 137 -17.00 2.53 4.81
CA GLU A 137 -16.93 2.35 3.36
C GLU A 137 -16.76 3.67 2.59
N LYS A 138 -16.96 4.80 3.27
CA LYS A 138 -16.97 6.16 2.70
C LYS A 138 -15.97 7.08 3.39
N LEU A 139 -15.04 6.53 4.16
CA LEU A 139 -13.99 7.32 4.81
C LEU A 139 -13.17 8.06 3.76
N VAL A 140 -12.78 9.29 4.11
CA VAL A 140 -11.89 10.12 3.30
C VAL A 140 -10.56 10.23 4.03
N PHE A 141 -9.49 9.92 3.31
CA PHE A 141 -8.14 9.99 3.83
C PHE A 141 -7.65 11.45 3.91
N ASP A 142 -7.28 11.86 5.11
CA ASP A 142 -6.62 13.12 5.42
C ASP A 142 -5.10 12.96 5.25
N VAL A 143 -4.63 13.50 4.13
CA VAL A 143 -3.21 13.45 3.75
C VAL A 143 -2.35 14.30 4.68
N ASP A 144 -2.87 15.42 5.18
CA ASP A 144 -2.13 16.36 6.01
C ASP A 144 -1.98 15.84 7.44
N ASP A 145 -2.97 15.12 7.95
CA ASP A 145 -2.83 14.35 9.20
C ASP A 145 -1.82 13.21 9.04
N TRP A 146 -1.96 12.38 7.99
CA TRP A 146 -1.05 11.25 7.76
C TRP A 146 0.40 11.69 7.63
N ARG A 147 0.64 12.80 6.93
CA ARG A 147 1.97 13.41 6.75
C ARG A 147 2.69 13.69 8.07
N LYS A 148 1.96 13.98 9.15
CA LYS A 148 2.53 14.29 10.47
C LYS A 148 2.81 13.06 11.32
N ARG A 149 2.33 11.88 10.91
CA ARG A 149 2.50 10.63 11.64
C ARG A 149 3.93 10.13 11.54
N LEU A 150 4.30 9.32 12.53
CA LEU A 150 5.63 8.75 12.63
C LEU A 150 5.69 7.40 11.90
N ILE A 151 6.80 7.17 11.22
CA ILE A 151 7.13 5.94 10.52
C ILE A 151 8.55 5.54 10.88
N VAL A 152 8.79 4.24 11.01
CA VAL A 152 10.13 3.69 11.27
C VAL A 152 10.62 3.07 9.97
N LEU A 153 11.81 3.46 9.52
CA LEU A 153 12.35 3.01 8.24
C LEU A 153 13.78 2.46 8.39
N PRO A 154 14.09 1.34 7.72
CA PRO A 154 15.46 0.91 7.52
C PRO A 154 16.24 1.90 6.64
N GLN A 155 17.57 1.78 6.66
CA GLN A 155 18.43 2.43 5.68
C GLN A 155 18.12 1.94 4.26
N ILE A 156 18.41 2.75 3.25
CA ILE A 156 18.03 2.44 1.86
C ILE A 156 18.67 1.14 1.35
N GLU A 157 19.86 0.78 1.83
CA GLU A 157 20.52 -0.50 1.52
C GLU A 157 19.75 -1.70 2.07
N GLU A 158 19.25 -1.60 3.31
CA GLU A 158 18.44 -2.64 3.93
C GLU A 158 17.09 -2.77 3.20
N GLN A 159 16.46 -1.65 2.83
CA GLN A 159 15.25 -1.64 2.02
C GLN A 159 15.44 -2.43 0.71
N ARG A 160 16.55 -2.19 -0.01
CA ARG A 160 16.89 -2.92 -1.26
C ARG A 160 17.06 -4.43 -1.03
N GLN A 161 17.64 -4.85 0.09
CA GLN A 161 17.76 -6.27 0.42
C GLN A 161 16.38 -6.91 0.65
N MET A 162 15.49 -6.21 1.36
CA MET A 162 14.12 -6.67 1.57
C MET A 162 13.34 -6.73 0.26
N GLU A 163 13.42 -5.68 -0.56
CA GLU A 163 12.82 -5.66 -1.90
C GLU A 163 13.27 -6.84 -2.75
N SER A 164 14.57 -7.15 -2.77
CA SER A 164 15.13 -8.29 -3.49
C SER A 164 14.56 -9.62 -2.99
N LEU A 165 14.41 -9.78 -1.68
CA LEU A 165 13.77 -10.97 -1.09
C LEU A 165 12.31 -11.11 -1.53
N PHE A 166 11.52 -10.03 -1.42
CA PHE A 166 10.12 -10.04 -1.83
C PHE A 166 9.95 -10.28 -3.33
N ALA A 167 10.80 -9.68 -4.17
CA ALA A 167 10.80 -9.92 -5.61
C ALA A 167 11.10 -11.39 -5.96
N LYS A 168 12.02 -12.04 -5.25
CA LYS A 168 12.28 -13.48 -5.39
C LYS A 168 11.06 -14.32 -5.01
N LEU A 169 10.41 -14.00 -3.88
CA LEU A 169 9.20 -14.69 -3.44
C LEU A 169 8.07 -14.54 -4.48
N ASP A 170 7.88 -13.33 -5.02
CA ASP A 170 6.87 -13.06 -6.04
C ASP A 170 7.16 -13.80 -7.36
N SER A 171 8.43 -13.89 -7.75
CA SER A 171 8.85 -14.67 -8.92
C SER A 171 8.56 -16.16 -8.73
N LEU A 172 8.82 -16.70 -7.53
CA LEU A 172 8.53 -18.10 -7.19
C LEU A 172 7.02 -18.39 -7.17
N ILE A 173 6.21 -17.47 -6.62
CA ILE A 173 4.73 -17.56 -6.67
C ILE A 173 4.26 -17.59 -8.12
N THR A 174 4.75 -16.65 -8.93
CA THR A 174 4.38 -16.54 -10.35
C THR A 174 4.75 -17.80 -11.14
N LEU A 175 5.93 -18.37 -10.89
CA LEU A 175 6.37 -19.61 -11.51
C LEU A 175 5.41 -20.78 -11.17
N HIS A 176 5.12 -20.99 -9.89
CA HIS A 176 4.23 -22.07 -9.45
C HIS A 176 2.80 -21.91 -9.98
N GLN A 177 2.31 -20.66 -10.11
CA GLN A 177 0.98 -20.39 -10.67
C GLN A 177 0.90 -20.63 -12.18
N ARG A 178 2.01 -20.49 -12.92
CA ARG A 178 2.06 -20.70 -14.37
C ARG A 178 2.20 -22.16 -14.75
N GLU A 179 2.98 -22.92 -13.99
CA GLU A 179 3.35 -24.30 -14.34
C GLU A 179 2.34 -25.35 -13.84
N ASP A 180 1.24 -24.94 -13.20
CA ASP A 180 0.23 -25.82 -12.55
C ASP A 180 0.88 -26.98 -11.76
N LEU A 181 2.05 -26.72 -11.17
CA LEU A 181 2.88 -27.73 -10.53
C LEU A 181 2.15 -28.28 -9.28
N PRO A 182 1.97 -29.60 -9.14
CA PRO A 182 1.57 -30.17 -7.86
C PRO A 182 2.78 -30.16 -6.90
N PRO A 183 2.61 -29.94 -5.58
CA PRO A 183 1.37 -29.86 -4.80
C PRO A 183 1.06 -28.42 -4.37
N ARG A 184 -0.24 -28.15 -4.11
CA ARG A 184 -0.74 -26.94 -3.40
C ARG A 184 0.10 -26.56 -2.15
N CYS A 185 0.80 -27.53 -1.56
CA CYS A 185 1.70 -27.36 -0.43
C CYS A 185 2.92 -26.45 -0.71
N ALA A 186 3.52 -26.49 -1.90
CA ALA A 186 4.68 -25.64 -2.22
C ALA A 186 4.28 -24.17 -2.36
N LEU A 187 3.23 -23.88 -3.13
CA LEU A 187 2.66 -22.53 -3.22
C LEU A 187 2.18 -22.02 -1.86
N ALA A 188 1.48 -22.85 -1.07
CA ALA A 188 1.06 -22.50 0.28
C ALA A 188 2.25 -22.20 1.21
N THR A 189 3.35 -22.94 1.07
CA THR A 189 4.59 -22.70 1.81
C THR A 189 5.21 -21.36 1.42
N ILE A 190 5.33 -21.06 0.13
CA ILE A 190 5.89 -19.77 -0.35
C ILE A 190 5.02 -18.60 0.10
N LEU A 191 3.70 -18.71 0.03
CA LEU A 191 2.76 -17.72 0.56
C LEU A 191 2.88 -17.56 2.08
N SER A 192 3.03 -18.66 2.80
CA SER A 192 3.27 -18.66 4.25
C SER A 192 4.57 -17.94 4.61
N VAL A 193 5.67 -18.21 3.89
CA VAL A 193 6.95 -17.52 4.06
C VAL A 193 6.83 -16.03 3.77
N LYS A 194 6.12 -15.65 2.70
CA LYS A 194 5.87 -14.24 2.37
C LYS A 194 5.08 -13.54 3.48
N ASN A 195 4.01 -14.17 3.98
CA ASN A 195 3.21 -13.63 5.08
C ASN A 195 4.02 -13.52 6.38
N ALA A 196 4.82 -14.55 6.71
CA ALA A 196 5.70 -14.52 7.87
C ALA A 196 6.72 -13.38 7.76
N THR A 197 7.28 -13.14 6.56
CA THR A 197 8.22 -12.05 6.31
C THR A 197 7.56 -10.67 6.48
N ILE A 198 6.30 -10.51 6.05
CA ILE A 198 5.51 -9.29 6.29
C ILE A 198 5.26 -9.09 7.79
N ILE A 199 4.90 -10.15 8.53
CA ILE A 199 4.69 -10.09 9.98
C ILE A 199 6.00 -9.74 10.69
N THR A 200 7.13 -10.31 10.25
CA THR A 200 8.45 -9.92 10.75
C THR A 200 8.68 -8.45 10.49
N LEU A 201 8.55 -7.97 9.25
CA LEU A 201 8.68 -6.56 8.88
C LEU A 201 7.81 -5.64 9.77
N GLU A 202 6.54 -6.02 10.01
CA GLU A 202 5.64 -5.27 10.90
C GLU A 202 6.19 -5.15 12.33
N ARG A 203 6.78 -6.22 12.88
CA ARG A 203 7.41 -6.17 14.22
C ARG A 203 8.61 -5.24 14.29
N TRP A 204 9.30 -5.04 13.16
CA TRP A 204 10.45 -4.12 13.11
C TRP A 204 10.03 -2.67 12.83
N ILE A 205 8.99 -2.45 12.01
CA ILE A 205 8.48 -1.10 11.68
C ILE A 205 7.58 -0.54 12.79
N SER A 206 6.89 -1.39 13.54
CA SER A 206 5.99 -0.96 14.60
C SER A 206 6.65 -1.12 15.98
N PRO A 207 6.96 -0.02 16.70
CA PRO A 207 7.43 -0.09 18.10
C PRO A 207 6.39 -0.70 19.05
N TRP A 208 5.14 -0.86 18.59
CA TRP A 208 4.00 -1.30 19.36
C TRP A 208 3.67 -2.76 19.05
N SER A 209 4.63 -3.66 19.31
CA SER A 209 4.38 -5.11 19.26
C SER A 209 4.04 -5.71 20.63
N SER A 210 3.52 -4.93 21.58
CA SER A 210 2.67 -5.50 22.63
C SER A 210 1.29 -5.73 22.02
N LEU A 211 0.79 -6.96 22.16
CA LEU A 211 -0.52 -7.46 21.73
C LEU A 211 -1.71 -6.78 22.44
N GLU A 212 -1.67 -5.46 22.65
CA GLU A 212 -2.81 -4.72 23.19
C GLU A 212 -3.68 -4.25 22.03
N ALA A 213 -4.86 -4.85 21.94
CA ALA A 213 -5.92 -4.38 21.07
C ALA A 213 -6.15 -2.87 21.30
N PRO A 214 -6.38 -2.06 20.25
CA PRO A 214 -6.46 -0.61 20.38
C PRO A 214 -7.48 -0.20 21.44
N THR A 215 -7.02 0.52 22.47
CA THR A 215 -7.90 1.26 23.36
C THR A 215 -8.41 2.49 22.61
N PHE A 216 -9.71 2.50 22.31
CA PHE A 216 -10.36 3.57 21.58
C PHE A 216 -10.51 4.81 22.48
N PRO A 217 -10.18 6.03 22.02
CA PRO A 217 -10.52 7.25 22.73
C PRO A 217 -12.04 7.35 22.91
N ASN A 218 -12.49 7.76 24.10
CA ASN A 218 -13.89 7.83 24.54
C ASN A 218 -14.82 8.73 23.68
N SER A 219 -14.34 9.33 22.60
CA SER A 219 -15.07 10.26 21.74
C SER A 219 -15.70 9.64 20.48
N TYR A 220 -15.50 8.35 20.20
CA TYR A 220 -16.20 7.66 19.10
C TYR A 220 -17.55 7.07 19.56
N PRO A 221 -18.60 7.09 18.72
CA PRO A 221 -19.95 6.72 19.13
C PRO A 221 -20.00 5.29 19.68
N LYS A 222 -20.59 5.17 20.88
CA LYS A 222 -20.70 3.96 21.70
C LYS A 222 -21.67 2.91 21.11
N SER A 223 -21.71 2.67 19.81
CA SER A 223 -22.54 1.60 19.24
C SER A 223 -21.73 0.30 19.13
N ALA A 224 -22.25 -0.77 19.73
CA ALA A 224 -21.63 -2.10 19.70
C ALA A 224 -21.40 -2.63 18.27
N ALA A 225 -22.16 -2.12 17.30
CA ALA A 225 -22.01 -2.44 15.88
C ALA A 225 -20.69 -1.92 15.26
N ALA A 226 -20.15 -0.80 15.74
CA ALA A 226 -18.89 -0.25 15.24
C ALA A 226 -17.68 -1.10 15.68
N ARG A 227 -17.68 -1.60 16.92
CA ARG A 227 -16.62 -2.48 17.44
C ARG A 227 -16.56 -3.82 16.70
N SER A 228 -17.73 -4.39 16.38
CA SER A 228 -17.87 -5.65 15.63
C SER A 228 -17.37 -5.56 14.17
N ARG A 229 -17.52 -4.39 13.52
CA ARG A 229 -17.05 -4.19 12.14
C ARG A 229 -15.55 -3.89 12.04
N LEU A 230 -14.97 -3.25 13.06
CA LEU A 230 -13.53 -2.99 13.16
C LEU A 230 -12.72 -4.27 13.42
N SER A 231 -13.22 -5.19 14.25
CA SER A 231 -12.60 -6.51 14.39
C SER A 231 -12.66 -7.31 13.08
N LEU A 232 -13.69 -7.11 12.25
CA LEU A 232 -13.73 -7.64 10.89
C LEU A 232 -12.71 -7.00 9.94
N ALA A 233 -12.49 -5.68 9.97
CA ALA A 233 -11.48 -5.03 9.13
C ALA A 233 -10.05 -5.50 9.45
N PHE A 234 -9.73 -5.69 10.73
CA PHE A 234 -8.47 -6.32 11.15
C PHE A 234 -8.44 -7.84 10.91
N ALA A 235 -9.58 -8.53 11.01
CA ALA A 235 -9.68 -9.96 10.66
C ALA A 235 -9.61 -10.22 9.14
N VAL A 236 -9.94 -9.24 8.29
CA VAL A 236 -9.77 -9.36 6.83
C VAL A 236 -8.29 -9.38 6.45
N ALA A 237 -7.40 -8.74 7.22
CA ALA A 237 -5.96 -8.90 7.08
C ALA A 237 -5.45 -10.27 7.57
N ALA A 238 -6.21 -10.93 8.47
CA ALA A 238 -5.86 -12.24 9.04
C ALA A 238 -6.49 -13.45 8.32
N ARG A 239 -7.47 -13.24 7.43
CA ARG A 239 -8.15 -14.33 6.71
C ARG A 239 -7.55 -14.58 5.33
N HIS A 240 -6.33 -15.10 5.33
CA HIS A 240 -5.84 -15.97 4.26
C HIS A 240 -5.19 -17.21 4.90
N THR A 241 -6.02 -18.02 5.53
CA THR A 241 -5.72 -19.40 5.94
C THR A 241 -6.94 -20.27 5.64
N CYS A 242 -7.01 -20.72 4.40
CA CYS A 242 -7.49 -22.03 3.91
C CYS A 242 -7.60 -21.95 2.38
#